data_AF-A0A3C1P1W6-F1
#
_entry.id   AF-A0A3C1P1W6-F1
#
_cell.length_a   1.000
_cell.length_b   1.000
_cell.length_c   1.000
_cell.angle_alpha   90.00
_cell.angle_beta   90.00
_cell.angle_gamma   90.00
#
_symmetry.space_group_name_H-M   'P 1'
#
loop_
_entity.id
_entity.type
_entity.pdbx_description
1 polymer ?
#
loop_
_entity_poly.entity_id
_entity_poly.type
_entity_poly.pdbx_seq_one_letter_code
_entity_poly.pdbx_strand_id
1 'polypeptide(L)'
;MVRIRRFEESSGKLVETGEMPGFLHLYVGQEAVAAGVMSVLTDDDQITSTHRGHGHAIAKGAEFRPMFAELYGKTTGYCKGRGGSMHIVDMGRGMLGANAIVGGGIPIAVGAGFASQYRGDGTVAVSFFGDGAT
;
A
#
# COMPACT_ATOMS: atom_id res chain seq x y z
N MET A 1 3.45 3.46 12.88
CA MET A 1 3.71 4.90 12.62
C MET A 1 5.18 5.21 12.37
N VAL A 2 6.10 5.07 13.34
CA VAL A 2 7.53 5.46 13.18
C VAL A 2 8.20 4.79 11.98
N ARG A 3 7.96 3.48 11.76
CA ARG A 3 8.47 2.76 10.59
C ARG A 3 8.05 3.42 9.27
N ILE A 4 6.78 3.82 9.16
CA ILE A 4 6.24 4.50 7.97
C ILE A 4 6.95 5.84 7.77
N ARG A 5 6.98 6.69 8.80
CA ARG A 5 7.65 8.01 8.74
C ARG A 5 9.10 7.90 8.28
N ARG A 6 9.87 6.97 8.85
CA ARG A 6 11.27 6.75 8.48
C ARG A 6 11.42 6.29 7.03
N PHE A 7 10.59 5.36 6.58
CA PHE A 7 10.63 4.91 5.20
C PHE A 7 10.31 6.06 4.22
N GLU A 8 9.27 6.84 4.51
CA GLU A 8 8.83 7.95 3.67
C GLU A 8 9.87 9.07 3.60
N GLU A 9 10.43 9.50 4.74
CA GLU A 9 11.49 10.52 4.78
C GLU A 9 12.77 10.07 4.06
N SER A 10 13.18 8.81 4.25
CA SER A 10 14.34 8.26 3.54
C SER A 10 14.10 8.16 2.04
N SER A 11 12.91 7.70 1.63
CA SER A 11 12.57 7.57 0.21
C SER A 11 12.48 8.95 -0.46
N GLY A 12 11.89 9.94 0.21
CA GLY A 12 11.85 11.32 -0.26
C GLY A 12 13.25 11.89 -0.50
N LYS A 13 14.17 11.74 0.46
CA LYS A 13 15.57 12.19 0.30
C LYS A 13 16.27 11.54 -0.87
N LEU A 14 16.08 10.23 -1.07
CA LEU A 14 16.73 9.50 -2.18
C LEU A 14 16.24 9.98 -3.55
N VAL A 15 14.97 10.40 -3.65
CA VAL A 15 14.46 11.01 -4.89
C VAL A 15 14.96 12.43 -5.05
N GLU A 16 15.01 13.22 -3.98
CA GLU A 16 15.56 14.58 -4.00
C GLU A 16 17.04 14.62 -4.42
N THR A 17 17.84 13.64 -3.98
CA THR A 17 19.25 13.52 -4.39
C THR A 17 19.44 12.85 -5.75
N GLY A 18 18.37 12.40 -6.41
CA GLY A 18 18.41 11.72 -7.70
C GLY A 18 18.96 10.28 -7.63
N GLU A 19 19.16 9.74 -6.43
CA GLU A 19 19.63 8.36 -6.25
C GLU A 19 18.54 7.33 -6.59
N MET A 20 17.28 7.65 -6.32
CA MET A 20 16.14 6.81 -6.66
C MET A 20 15.40 7.39 -7.88
N PRO A 21 15.12 6.57 -8.91
CA PRO A 21 14.45 7.05 -10.11
C PRO A 21 12.95 7.32 -9.88
N GLY A 22 12.39 8.26 -10.63
CA GLY A 22 10.95 8.53 -10.68
C GLY A 22 10.46 9.52 -9.61
N PHE A 23 9.16 9.46 -9.34
CA PHE A 23 8.48 10.35 -8.39
C PHE A 23 7.77 9.52 -7.32
N LEU A 24 7.69 10.06 -6.10
CA LEU A 24 7.00 9.43 -4.98
C LEU A 24 5.82 10.29 -4.55
N HIS A 25 4.76 9.61 -4.14
CA HIS A 25 3.65 10.23 -3.43
C HIS A 25 3.74 9.86 -1.97
N LEU A 26 4.32 10.76 -1.17
CA LEU A 26 4.61 10.45 0.22
C LEU A 26 3.33 10.34 1.06
N TYR A 27 3.37 9.45 2.05
CA TYR A 27 2.31 9.24 3.07
C TYR A 27 2.59 9.97 4.40
N VAL A 28 3.55 10.90 4.37
CA VAL A 28 3.95 11.75 5.51
C VAL A 28 2.74 12.51 6.05
N GLY A 29 2.47 12.36 7.35
CA GLY A 29 1.39 13.04 8.07
C GLY A 29 0.10 12.23 8.16
N GLN A 30 0.01 11.08 7.49
CA GLN A 30 -1.17 10.21 7.48
C GLN A 30 -0.92 8.87 8.19
N GLU A 31 0.24 8.70 8.84
CA GLU A 31 0.70 7.41 9.36
C GLU A 31 -0.25 6.77 10.38
N ALA A 32 -0.97 7.61 11.13
CA ALA A 32 -1.94 7.18 12.12
C ALA A 32 -3.13 6.47 11.46
N VAL A 33 -3.54 6.87 10.24
CA VAL A 33 -4.65 6.26 9.51
C VAL A 33 -4.31 4.83 9.15
N ALA A 34 -3.19 4.62 8.42
CA ALA A 34 -2.71 3.28 8.09
C ALA A 34 -2.47 2.43 9.34
N ALA A 35 -1.76 2.95 10.34
CA ALA A 35 -1.44 2.19 11.54
C ALA A 35 -2.68 1.82 12.37
N GLY A 36 -3.65 2.73 12.50
CA GLY A 36 -4.88 2.50 13.24
C GLY A 36 -5.73 1.42 12.59
N VAL A 37 -5.99 1.54 11.28
CA VAL A 37 -6.77 0.54 10.54
C VAL A 37 -6.07 -0.82 10.55
N MET A 38 -4.77 -0.90 10.26
CA MET A 38 -4.09 -2.20 10.21
C MET A 38 -3.93 -2.86 11.58
N SER A 39 -4.05 -2.11 12.69
CA SER A 39 -3.94 -2.68 14.04
C SER A 39 -5.07 -3.63 14.42
N VAL A 40 -6.18 -3.60 13.66
CA VAL A 40 -7.36 -4.44 13.89
C VAL A 40 -7.65 -5.40 12.73
N LEU A 41 -6.75 -5.48 11.74
CA LEU A 41 -6.85 -6.40 10.62
C LEU A 41 -5.84 -7.55 10.76
N THR A 42 -6.19 -8.69 10.18
CA THR A 42 -5.33 -9.86 10.00
C THR A 42 -4.75 -9.89 8.59
N ASP A 43 -3.82 -10.80 8.30
CA ASP A 43 -3.27 -10.97 6.93
C ASP A 43 -4.31 -11.53 5.95
N ASP A 44 -5.39 -12.16 6.44
CA ASP A 44 -6.50 -12.66 5.63
C ASP A 44 -7.46 -11.53 5.20
N ASP A 45 -7.52 -10.44 5.97
CA ASP A 45 -8.32 -9.26 5.62
C ASP A 45 -7.70 -8.48 4.47
N GLN A 46 -8.53 -8.13 3.50
CA GLN A 46 -8.09 -7.53 2.26
C GLN A 46 -8.15 -6.00 2.31
N ILE A 47 -7.17 -5.35 1.68
CA ILE A 47 -7.13 -3.90 1.54
C ILE A 47 -6.91 -3.49 0.09
N THR A 48 -7.52 -2.39 -0.29
CA THR A 48 -7.14 -1.64 -1.50
C THR A 48 -6.52 -0.31 -1.08
N SER A 49 -5.46 0.09 -1.78
CA SER A 49 -4.67 1.26 -1.44
C SER A 49 -4.71 2.31 -2.55
N THR A 50 -4.30 3.53 -2.21
CA THR A 50 -4.16 4.66 -3.14
C THR A 50 -2.74 4.75 -3.72
N HIS A 51 -2.49 5.78 -4.53
CA HIS A 51 -1.18 6.17 -5.06
C HIS A 51 -0.16 6.51 -3.96
N ARG A 52 -0.60 6.80 -2.72
CA ARG A 52 0.25 7.01 -1.52
C ARG A 52 0.38 5.72 -0.71
N GLY A 53 0.62 4.61 -1.39
CA GLY A 53 0.39 3.28 -0.82
C GLY A 53 1.46 2.75 0.12
N HIS A 54 2.64 3.37 0.21
CA HIS A 54 3.74 2.76 0.99
C HIS A 54 3.42 2.67 2.49
N GLY A 55 2.75 3.69 3.04
CA GLY A 55 2.28 3.67 4.42
C GLY A 55 1.34 2.50 4.72
N HIS A 56 0.40 2.22 3.81
CA HIS A 56 -0.50 1.07 3.92
C HIS A 56 0.25 -0.25 3.84
N ALA A 57 1.17 -0.40 2.88
CA ALA A 57 1.99 -1.61 2.73
C ALA A 57 2.82 -1.89 3.99
N ILE A 58 3.52 -0.87 4.51
CA ILE A 58 4.36 -0.99 5.71
C ILE A 58 3.52 -1.28 6.95
N ALA A 59 2.36 -0.63 7.08
CA ALA A 59 1.43 -0.90 8.18
C ALA A 59 0.88 -2.34 8.13
N LYS A 60 0.67 -2.89 6.94
CA LYS A 60 0.25 -4.27 6.70
C LYS A 60 1.41 -5.28 6.84
N GLY A 61 2.61 -4.84 7.16
CA GLY A 61 3.75 -5.72 7.44
C GLY A 61 4.74 -5.90 6.29
N ALA A 62 4.69 -5.07 5.25
CA ALA A 62 5.72 -5.06 4.22
C ALA A 62 7.11 -4.73 4.81
N GLU A 63 8.13 -5.37 4.26
CA GLU A 63 9.52 -5.22 4.65
C GLU A 63 10.21 -4.14 3.81
N PHE A 64 11.13 -3.39 4.42
CA PHE A 64 11.77 -2.26 3.74
C PHE A 64 12.63 -2.70 2.55
N ARG A 65 13.32 -3.84 2.65
CA ARG A 65 14.25 -4.26 1.60
C ARG A 65 13.52 -4.57 0.27
N PRO A 66 12.45 -5.40 0.25
CA PRO A 66 11.66 -5.59 -0.96
C PRO A 66 10.90 -4.32 -1.40
N MET A 67 10.44 -3.48 -0.46
CA MET A 67 9.85 -2.17 -0.80
C MET A 67 10.84 -1.29 -1.58
N PHE A 68 12.04 -1.06 -1.04
CA PHE A 68 13.06 -0.29 -1.75
C PHE A 68 13.45 -0.96 -3.06
N ALA A 69 13.61 -2.29 -3.10
CA ALA A 69 13.87 -3.01 -4.34
C ALA A 69 12.80 -2.72 -5.41
N GLU A 70 11.53 -2.66 -5.02
CA GLU A 70 10.43 -2.29 -5.92
C GLU A 70 10.55 -0.85 -6.42
N LEU A 71 10.83 0.11 -5.52
CA LEU A 71 11.02 1.52 -5.89
C LEU A 71 12.21 1.73 -6.84
N TYR A 72 13.26 0.92 -6.70
CA TYR A 72 14.43 0.93 -7.59
C TYR A 72 14.25 0.10 -8.87
N GLY A 73 13.07 -0.47 -9.13
CA GLY A 73 12.81 -1.28 -10.32
C GLY A 73 13.56 -2.62 -10.34
N LYS A 74 13.95 -3.15 -9.17
CA LYS A 74 14.69 -4.41 -9.05
C LYS A 74 13.75 -5.61 -9.02
N THR A 75 14.20 -6.73 -9.59
CA THR A 75 13.44 -7.99 -9.64
C THR A 75 13.14 -8.61 -8.27
N THR A 76 13.87 -8.21 -7.23
CA THR A 76 13.65 -8.62 -5.84
C THR A 76 12.58 -7.78 -5.12
N GLY A 77 11.93 -6.85 -5.81
CA GLY A 77 10.77 -6.11 -5.29
C GLY A 77 9.51 -6.95 -5.25
N TYR A 78 8.51 -6.50 -4.50
CA TYR A 78 7.21 -7.18 -4.35
C TYR A 78 6.53 -7.51 -5.67
N CYS A 79 6.66 -6.63 -6.66
CA CYS A 79 6.08 -6.75 -8.00
C CYS A 79 7.16 -6.94 -9.07
N LYS A 80 8.36 -7.43 -8.67
CA LYS A 80 9.52 -7.62 -9.54
C LYS A 80 10.00 -6.32 -10.23
N GLY A 81 9.82 -5.18 -9.56
CA GLY A 81 10.24 -3.87 -10.05
C GLY A 81 9.33 -3.27 -11.12
N ARG A 82 8.15 -3.85 -11.35
CA ARG A 82 7.19 -3.41 -12.37
C ARG A 82 6.13 -2.47 -11.83
N GLY A 83 5.82 -2.56 -10.54
CA GLY A 83 4.79 -1.76 -9.90
C GLY A 83 5.31 -0.39 -9.45
N GLY A 84 6.59 -0.32 -9.08
CA GLY A 84 7.22 0.90 -8.60
C GLY A 84 6.49 1.48 -7.38
N SER A 85 6.51 2.81 -7.24
CA SER A 85 5.91 3.51 -6.09
C SER A 85 4.39 3.37 -5.98
N MET A 86 3.67 3.37 -7.10
CA MET A 86 2.21 3.51 -7.10
C MET A 86 1.43 2.20 -7.20
N HIS A 87 2.09 1.07 -7.46
CA HIS A 87 1.42 -0.23 -7.71
C HIS A 87 2.04 -1.38 -6.91
N ILE A 88 2.37 -1.12 -5.64
CA ILE A 88 2.80 -2.17 -4.71
C ILE A 88 1.62 -3.10 -4.42
N VAL A 89 1.85 -4.41 -4.53
CA VAL A 89 0.88 -5.47 -4.29
C VAL A 89 1.55 -6.53 -3.41
N ASP A 90 0.83 -7.02 -2.41
CA ASP A 90 1.25 -8.16 -1.60
C ASP A 90 0.02 -8.99 -1.24
N MET A 91 -0.32 -9.93 -2.13
CA MET A 91 -1.48 -10.82 -1.94
C MET A 91 -1.32 -11.72 -0.73
N GLY A 92 -0.09 -12.01 -0.29
CA GLY A 92 0.19 -12.81 0.90
C GLY A 92 -0.12 -12.08 2.21
N ARG A 93 -0.41 -10.79 2.15
CA ARG A 93 -0.83 -9.94 3.27
C ARG A 93 -2.14 -9.22 2.97
N GLY A 94 -2.98 -9.78 2.10
CA GLY A 94 -4.26 -9.18 1.74
C GLY A 94 -4.16 -7.81 1.05
N MET A 95 -2.99 -7.36 0.58
CA MET A 95 -2.84 -6.09 -0.12
C MET A 95 -3.09 -6.29 -1.62
N LEU A 96 -4.34 -6.08 -2.03
CA LEU A 96 -4.81 -6.27 -3.42
C LEU A 96 -4.12 -5.32 -4.41
N GLY A 97 -3.62 -4.20 -3.92
CA GLY A 97 -2.76 -3.29 -4.68
C GLY A 97 -2.98 -1.82 -4.35
N ALA A 98 -1.90 -1.06 -4.48
CA ALA A 98 -1.95 0.38 -4.62
C ALA A 98 -2.39 0.77 -6.03
N ASN A 99 -3.23 1.81 -6.13
CA ASN A 99 -3.81 2.24 -7.40
C ASN A 99 -3.52 3.72 -7.67
N ALA A 100 -3.00 4.00 -8.87
CA ALA A 100 -2.82 5.35 -9.38
C ALA A 100 -4.14 6.00 -9.82
N ILE A 101 -5.14 5.18 -10.16
CA ILE A 101 -6.47 5.65 -10.55
C ILE A 101 -7.24 6.08 -9.29
N VAL A 102 -7.57 7.36 -9.21
CA VAL A 102 -8.37 7.93 -8.11
C VAL A 102 -9.72 7.21 -8.03
N GLY A 103 -10.08 6.74 -6.83
CA GLY A 103 -11.30 5.97 -6.59
C GLY A 103 -11.29 4.52 -7.09
N GLY A 104 -10.30 4.10 -7.88
CA GLY A 104 -10.26 2.76 -8.51
C GLY A 104 -10.20 1.59 -7.51
N GLY A 105 -9.71 1.83 -6.29
CA GLY A 105 -9.66 0.82 -5.23
C GLY A 105 -11.01 0.51 -4.59
N ILE A 106 -11.99 1.42 -4.66
CA ILE A 106 -13.29 1.28 -4.01
C ILE A 106 -14.09 0.08 -4.57
N PRO A 107 -14.34 -0.02 -5.89
CA PRO A 107 -15.11 -1.16 -6.42
C PRO A 107 -14.36 -2.49 -6.27
N ILE A 108 -13.02 -2.48 -6.23
CA ILE A 108 -12.22 -3.69 -5.99
C ILE A 108 -12.46 -4.19 -4.55
N ALA A 109 -12.46 -3.30 -3.56
CA ALA A 109 -12.75 -3.66 -2.18
C ALA A 109 -14.20 -4.15 -2.00
N VAL A 110 -15.17 -3.57 -2.72
CA VAL A 110 -16.55 -4.07 -2.74
C VAL A 110 -16.61 -5.51 -3.26
N GLY A 111 -15.91 -5.81 -4.35
CA GLY A 111 -15.80 -7.17 -4.89
C GLY A 111 -15.16 -8.15 -3.89
N ALA A 112 -14.09 -7.73 -3.23
CA ALA A 112 -13.44 -8.51 -2.17
C ALA A 112 -14.38 -8.80 -0.99
N GLY A 113 -15.09 -7.79 -0.50
CA GLY A 113 -16.07 -7.94 0.58
C GLY A 113 -17.23 -8.87 0.19
N PHE A 114 -17.74 -8.75 -1.04
CA PHE A 114 -18.74 -9.68 -1.57
C PHE A 114 -18.19 -11.12 -1.63
N ALA A 115 -16.94 -11.30 -2.03
CA ALA A 115 -16.33 -12.62 -2.09
C ALA A 115 -16.21 -13.27 -0.69
N SER A 116 -15.84 -12.49 0.32
CA SER A 116 -15.85 -12.94 1.73
C SER A 116 -17.25 -13.36 2.17
N GLN A 117 -18.26 -12.50 1.95
CA GLN A 117 -19.65 -12.80 2.28
C GLN A 117 -20.15 -14.07 1.60
N TYR A 118 -19.84 -14.24 0.31
CA TYR A 118 -20.25 -15.39 -0.48
C TYR A 118 -19.62 -16.70 0.00
N ARG A 119 -18.37 -16.66 0.47
CA ARG A 119 -17.67 -17.84 1.02
C ARG A 119 -17.97 -18.11 2.49
N GLY A 120 -18.49 -17.11 3.22
CA GLY A 120 -18.70 -17.22 4.66
C GLY A 120 -17.41 -17.37 5.46
N ASP A 121 -16.30 -16.79 4.96
CA ASP A 121 -14.97 -16.93 5.59
C ASP A 121 -14.74 -15.95 6.75
N GLY A 122 -15.63 -14.97 6.95
CA GLY A 122 -15.59 -14.04 8.08
C GLY A 122 -14.52 -12.94 7.96
N THR A 123 -13.85 -12.83 6.82
CA THR A 123 -12.84 -11.78 6.56
C THR A 123 -13.50 -10.47 6.13
N VAL A 124 -12.79 -9.34 6.26
CA VAL A 124 -13.26 -8.03 5.81
C VAL A 124 -12.42 -7.48 4.67
N ALA A 125 -13.00 -6.56 3.91
CA ALA A 125 -12.31 -5.77 2.91
C ALA A 125 -12.37 -4.28 3.28
N VAL A 126 -11.22 -3.58 3.24
CA VAL A 126 -11.12 -2.16 3.57
C VAL A 126 -10.56 -1.38 2.38
N SER A 127 -11.24 -0.31 1.97
CA SER A 127 -10.77 0.60 0.94
C SER A 127 -10.19 1.85 1.56
N PHE A 128 -8.93 2.16 1.26
CA PHE A 128 -8.37 3.49 1.51
C PHE A 128 -8.64 4.39 0.31
N PHE A 129 -9.13 5.60 0.55
CA PHE A 129 -9.36 6.62 -0.48
C PHE A 129 -9.22 8.02 0.13
N GLY A 130 -8.95 9.01 -0.72
CA GLY A 130 -8.89 10.41 -0.33
C GLY A 130 -10.25 11.09 -0.47
N ASP A 131 -10.40 12.25 0.13
CA ASP A 131 -11.56 13.13 -0.02
C ASP A 131 -11.87 13.49 -1.48
N GLY A 132 -10.84 13.73 -2.30
CA GLY A 132 -11.03 13.96 -3.74
C GLY A 132 -11.54 12.75 -4.55
N ALA A 133 -11.72 11.59 -3.92
CA ALA A 133 -12.20 10.36 -4.55
C ALA A 133 -13.63 9.96 -4.14
N THR A 134 -14.29 10.75 -3.29
CA THR A 134 -15.71 10.57 -2.90
C THR A 134 -16.66 11.09 -3.95
#